data_AF-A0A919HU60-F1
#
_entry.id   AF-A0A919HU60-F1
#
_cell.length_a   1.000
_cell.length_b   1.000
_cell.length_c   1.000
_cell.angle_alpha   90.00
_cell.angle_beta   90.00
_cell.angle_gamma   90.00
#
_symmetry.space_group_name_H-M   'P 1'
#
loop_
_entity.id
_entity.type
_entity.pdbx_description
1 polymer ?
#
loop_
_entity_poly.entity_id
_entity_poly.type
_entity_poly.pdbx_seq_one_letter_code
_entity_poly.pdbx_strand_id
1 'polypeptide(L)'
;MISELSTHLEGQLVAVHPAYDAAFDAFAPAALHGDPQARQRWAVEKVRRAAVASGRTGLQAHATFSGALAWPFLSVAAAQSAASG
;
A
#
# COMPACT_ATOMS: atom_id res chain seq x y z
N MET A 1 -5.19 -17.69 20.77
CA MET A 1 -6.09 -16.55 20.50
C MET A 1 -5.40 -15.65 19.50
N ILE A 2 -6.05 -15.28 18.41
CA ILE A 2 -5.55 -14.28 17.47
C ILE A 2 -6.20 -12.94 17.87
N SER A 3 -5.42 -11.87 18.01
CA SER A 3 -5.91 -10.55 18.38
C SER A 3 -6.17 -9.64 17.17
N GLU A 4 -5.41 -9.82 16.09
CA GLU A 4 -5.51 -9.02 14.86
C GLU A 4 -4.93 -9.75 13.65
N LEU A 5 -5.29 -9.28 12.45
CA LEU A 5 -4.69 -9.65 11.17
C LEU A 5 -4.00 -8.41 10.57
N SER A 6 -2.86 -8.57 9.90
CA SER A 6 -2.18 -7.45 9.26
C SER A 6 -1.80 -7.72 7.80
N THR A 7 -1.79 -6.66 7.00
CA THR A 7 -1.40 -6.66 5.58
C THR A 7 -0.54 -5.45 5.26
N HIS A 8 0.52 -5.21 6.04
CA HIS A 8 1.36 -4.02 5.88
C HIS A 8 2.03 -3.94 4.51
N LEU A 9 2.64 -5.05 4.07
CA LEU A 9 3.32 -5.12 2.76
C LEU A 9 2.32 -4.98 1.62
N GLU A 10 1.20 -5.71 1.66
CA GLU A 10 0.19 -5.61 0.62
C GLU A 10 -0.46 -4.23 0.60
N GLY A 11 -0.72 -3.64 1.78
CA GLY A 11 -1.22 -2.29 1.93
C GLY A 11 -0.31 -1.23 1.30
N GLN A 12 1.01 -1.37 1.45
CA GLN A 12 1.97 -0.49 0.78
C GLN A 12 1.89 -0.55 -0.74
N LEU A 13 1.47 -1.70 -1.29
CA LEU A 13 1.37 -1.94 -2.72
C LEU A 13 0.02 -1.55 -3.34
N VAL A 14 -0.97 -1.13 -2.53
CA VAL A 14 -2.27 -0.65 -3.02
C VAL A 14 -2.15 0.64 -3.83
N ALA A 15 -1.22 1.51 -3.46
CA ALA A 15 -0.92 2.75 -4.18
C ALA A 15 0.57 3.06 -4.05
N VAL A 16 1.34 2.83 -5.12
CA VAL A 16 2.78 3.13 -5.16
C VAL A 16 3.02 4.28 -6.11
N HIS A 17 3.66 5.34 -5.62
CA HIS A 17 4.09 6.42 -6.50
C HIS A 17 5.16 5.92 -7.49
N PRO A 18 5.13 6.33 -8.78
CA PRO A 18 6.10 5.85 -9.79
C PRO A 18 7.57 5.99 -9.38
N ALA A 19 7.93 7.05 -8.65
CA ALA A 19 9.29 7.25 -8.14
C ALA A 19 9.79 6.14 -7.19
N TYR A 20 8.88 5.36 -6.61
CA TYR A 20 9.18 4.25 -5.70
C TYR A 20 8.89 2.88 -6.33
N ASP A 21 8.47 2.86 -7.59
CA ASP A 21 7.95 1.65 -8.23
C ASP A 21 8.96 0.48 -8.20
N ALA A 22 10.20 0.75 -8.58
CA ALA A 22 11.29 -0.23 -8.56
C ALA A 22 11.67 -0.68 -7.14
N ALA A 23 11.65 0.22 -6.17
CA ALA A 23 12.00 -0.09 -4.78
C ALA A 23 10.95 -1.01 -4.12
N PHE A 24 9.69 -0.91 -4.55
CA PHE A 24 8.58 -1.69 -4.01
C PHE A 24 8.25 -2.94 -4.82
N ASP A 25 8.91 -3.16 -5.96
CA ASP A 25 8.59 -4.27 -6.86
C ASP A 25 8.85 -5.64 -6.22
N ALA A 26 9.95 -5.74 -5.48
CA ALA A 26 10.35 -6.95 -4.77
C ALA A 26 9.38 -7.39 -3.66
N PHE A 27 8.45 -6.52 -3.22
CA PHE A 27 7.42 -6.88 -2.24
C PHE A 27 6.25 -7.64 -2.86
N ALA A 28 6.15 -7.68 -4.18
CA ALA A 28 5.19 -8.50 -4.90
C ALA A 28 5.76 -9.90 -5.20
N PRO A 29 4.89 -10.90 -5.48
CA PRO A 29 5.33 -12.16 -6.08
C PRO A 29 6.18 -11.92 -7.33
N ALA A 30 7.22 -12.72 -7.53
CA ALA A 30 8.16 -12.58 -8.64
C ALA A 30 7.50 -12.58 -10.03
N ALA A 31 6.38 -13.30 -10.18
CA ALA A 31 5.60 -13.33 -11.42
C ALA A 31 4.92 -12.00 -11.77
N LEU A 32 4.87 -11.04 -10.84
CA LEU A 32 4.25 -9.72 -11.01
C LEU A 32 5.30 -8.59 -11.07
N HIS A 33 6.59 -8.92 -10.97
CA HIS A 33 7.67 -7.93 -11.06
C HIS A 33 7.66 -7.26 -12.43
N GLY A 34 7.90 -5.96 -12.45
CA GLY A 34 7.84 -5.12 -13.66
C GLY A 34 6.43 -4.83 -14.18
N ASP A 35 5.36 -5.29 -13.50
CA ASP A 35 3.97 -4.94 -13.84
C ASP A 35 3.29 -4.24 -12.64
N PRO A 36 3.41 -2.90 -12.55
CA PRO A 36 2.83 -2.13 -11.45
C PRO A 36 1.32 -2.28 -11.33
N GLN A 37 0.61 -2.45 -12.45
CA GLN A 37 -0.83 -2.61 -12.44
C GLN A 37 -1.24 -4.00 -11.93
N ALA A 38 -0.55 -5.06 -12.35
CA ALA A 38 -0.83 -6.41 -11.86
C ALA A 38 -0.48 -6.53 -10.37
N ARG A 39 0.62 -5.91 -9.94
CA ARG A 39 0.99 -5.77 -8.54
C ARG A 39 -0.10 -5.08 -7.73
N GLN A 40 -0.62 -3.94 -8.21
CA GLN A 40 -1.70 -3.23 -7.54
C GLN A 40 -2.97 -4.08 -7.42
N ARG A 41 -3.40 -4.74 -8.52
CA ARG A 41 -4.57 -5.63 -8.51
C ARG A 41 -4.41 -6.75 -7.49
N TRP A 42 -3.23 -7.35 -7.42
CA TRP A 42 -2.89 -8.38 -6.45
C TRP A 42 -2.96 -7.85 -5.01
N ALA A 43 -2.37 -6.68 -4.76
CA ALA A 43 -2.34 -6.05 -3.45
C ALA A 43 -3.75 -5.74 -2.91
N VAL A 44 -4.59 -5.12 -3.73
CA VAL A 44 -5.99 -4.82 -3.38
C VAL A 44 -6.77 -6.09 -3.04
N GLU A 45 -6.61 -7.14 -3.85
CA GLU A 45 -7.30 -8.41 -3.62
C GLU A 45 -6.84 -9.08 -2.31
N LYS A 46 -5.55 -9.00 -1.97
CA LYS A 46 -5.02 -9.52 -0.71
C LYS A 46 -5.59 -8.79 0.51
N VAL A 47 -5.61 -7.47 0.48
CA VAL A 47 -6.22 -6.66 1.56
C VAL A 47 -7.70 -6.98 1.72
N ARG A 48 -8.44 -7.11 0.60
CA ARG A 48 -9.86 -7.49 0.62
C ARG A 48 -10.09 -8.87 1.23
N ARG A 49 -9.29 -9.88 0.85
CA ARG A 49 -9.38 -11.23 1.41
C ARG A 49 -9.07 -11.26 2.90
N ALA A 50 -8.08 -10.50 3.34
CA ALA A 50 -7.74 -10.37 4.74
C ALA A 50 -8.88 -9.71 5.54
N ALA A 51 -9.52 -8.67 5.02
CA ALA A 51 -10.70 -8.07 5.65
C ALA A 51 -11.86 -9.08 5.80
N VAL A 52 -12.12 -9.89 4.77
CA VAL A 52 -13.12 -10.97 4.84
C VAL A 52 -12.74 -12.04 5.87
N ALA A 53 -11.46 -12.43 5.92
CA ALA A 53 -10.96 -13.39 6.90
C ALA A 53 -11.12 -12.87 8.33
N SER A 54 -10.74 -11.62 8.60
CA SER A 54 -10.93 -10.95 9.89
C SER A 54 -12.38 -11.03 10.35
N GLY A 55 -13.34 -10.71 9.48
CA GLY A 55 -14.77 -10.81 9.79
C GLY A 55 -15.23 -12.24 10.10
N ARG A 56 -14.72 -13.25 9.38
CA ARG A 56 -15.03 -14.67 9.64
C ARG A 56 -14.48 -15.17 10.98
N THR A 57 -13.38 -14.59 11.45
CA THR A 57 -12.74 -14.96 12.72
C THR A 57 -13.15 -14.06 13.89
N GLY A 58 -14.08 -13.12 13.68
CA GLY A 58 -14.54 -12.20 14.72
C GLY A 58 -13.51 -11.14 15.14
N LEU A 59 -12.48 -10.91 14.32
CA LEU A 59 -11.47 -9.88 14.57
C LEU A 59 -12.03 -8.50 14.23
N GLN A 60 -11.83 -7.55 15.14
CA GLN A 60 -12.30 -6.16 14.99
C GLN A 60 -11.20 -5.20 14.51
N ALA A 61 -9.95 -5.65 14.49
CA ALA A 61 -8.80 -4.87 14.07
C ALA A 61 -8.08 -5.55 12.90
N HIS A 62 -7.73 -4.73 11.90
CA HIS A 62 -6.88 -5.15 10.78
C HIS A 62 -5.89 -4.03 10.44
N ALA A 63 -4.62 -4.23 10.81
CA ALA A 63 -3.56 -3.26 10.55
C ALA A 63 -3.07 -3.32 9.09
N THR A 64 -3.06 -2.19 8.40
CA THR A 64 -2.56 -2.09 7.02
C THR A 64 -2.04 -0.68 6.74
N PHE A 65 -1.14 -0.57 5.78
CA PHE A 65 -0.78 0.72 5.18
C PHE A 65 -1.70 1.04 3.99
N SER A 66 -1.80 2.31 3.62
CA SER A 66 -2.65 2.79 2.51
C SER A 66 -1.89 2.94 1.18
N GLY A 67 -0.56 2.81 1.19
CA GLY A 67 0.28 2.93 0.01
C GLY A 67 1.66 3.54 0.30
N ALA A 68 2.53 3.51 -0.70
CA ALA A 68 3.82 4.18 -0.75
C ALA A 68 3.69 5.53 -1.49
N LEU A 69 3.13 6.51 -0.78
CA LEU A 69 2.87 7.84 -1.32
C LEU A 69 4.12 8.73 -1.23
N ALA A 70 4.32 9.56 -2.26
CA ALA A 70 5.43 10.51 -2.37
C ALA A 70 5.19 11.80 -1.56
N TRP A 71 4.77 11.67 -0.29
CA TRP A 71 4.50 12.80 0.61
C TRP A 71 5.62 13.85 0.69
N PRO A 72 6.92 13.49 0.68
CA PRO A 72 8.01 14.48 0.67
C PRO A 72 7.98 15.43 -0.53
N PHE A 73 7.44 15.00 -1.68
CA PHE A 73 7.34 15.84 -2.88
C PHE A 73 6.15 16.82 -2.77
N LEU A 74 5.08 16.43 -2.09
CA LEU A 74 3.92 17.29 -1.84
C LEU A 74 4.25 18.42 -0.86
N SER A 75 5.03 18.16 0.20
CA SER A 75 5.41 19.21 1.17
C SER A 75 6.34 20.26 0.57
N VAL A 76 7.28 19.85 -0.29
CA VAL A 76 8.15 20.77 -1.02
C VAL A 76 7.38 21.61 -2.04
N ALA A 77 6.47 20.99 -2.81
CA ALA A 77 5.63 21.73 -3.76
C ALA A 77 4.71 22.74 -3.05
N ALA A 78 4.12 22.35 -1.91
CA ALA A 78 3.31 23.25 -1.08
C ALA A 78 4.13 24.41 -0.51
N ALA A 79 5.37 24.17 -0.08
CA ALA A 79 6.27 25.22 0.42
C ALA A 79 6.69 26.20 -0.69
N GLN A 80 6.94 25.74 -1.91
CA GLN A 80 7.27 26.60 -3.05
C GLN A 80 6.09 27.48 -3.50
N SER A 81 4.86 26.97 -3.42
CA SER A 81 3.66 27.76 -3.71
C SER A 81 3.42 28.90 -2.71
N ALA A 82 3.83 28.74 -1.44
CA ALA A 82 3.65 29.76 -0.41
C ALA A 82 4.71 30.88 -0.47
N ALA A 83 5.87 30.62 -1.09
CA ALA A 83 6.95 31.61 -1.25
C ALA A 83 6.77 32.54 -2.47
N SER A 84 5.72 32.33 -3.26
CA SER A 84 5.46 33.01 -4.53
C SER A 84 4.33 34.05 -4.46
N GLY A 85 3.79 34.34 -3.26
CA GLY A 85 2.63 35.21 -3.04
C GLY A 85 2.91 36.37 -2.09
#